data_AF-A0A5C5VE69-F1
#
_entry.id   AF-A0A5C5VE69-F1
#
_cell.length_a   1.000
_cell.length_b   1.000
_cell.length_c   1.000
_cell.angle_alpha   90.00
_cell.angle_beta   90.00
_cell.angle_gamma   90.00
#
_symmetry.space_group_name_H-M   'P 1'
#
loop_
_entity.id
_entity.type
_entity.pdbx_description
1 polymer ?
#
loop_
_entity_poly.entity_id
_entity_poly.type
_entity_poly.pdbx_seq_one_letter_code
_entity_poly.pdbx_strand_id
1 'polypeptide(L)'
;MCQAPVAVGLRSSTRNGGGTQVVEASVEELIVVWEEGDKGERITALKAIRRTAPEKARELVQAVWDTETAADRAGFMGVMSQGVSLQDESWLEALLDDRSKQVRAAVTRLLSLIPESGMAERMAWRVDSWIDRPPARGKKQKDSATIEFMPPDELDPSAVRDGLQMKSVGGLGPKAELLRGIASRAPLSAWANRGGDAAAWLDAARKSDWADALCRGWIEAAALQRHAEWAEAVLLRLLDDATSHDELQRARITQLMDALPRESAERVTLNAVANRGLVERPRVVEAVLNACDFGWGEELSRAVAGAVRDRLAAKEAVYDTFLRQILRLSAVRIDPSVTEEVGRMWTESQDHWSANLGELVHDAIGTVRLRRDMLAALKNSPAQ
;
A
#
# COMPACT_ATOMS: atom_id res chain seq x y z
N MET A 1 -23.10 26.09 15.77
CA MET A 1 -22.05 25.08 16.05
C MET A 1 -20.80 25.54 15.32
N CYS A 2 -19.83 26.12 16.04
CA CYS A 2 -18.60 26.59 15.43
C CYS A 2 -17.75 25.39 14.99
N GLN A 3 -17.39 25.32 13.72
CA GLN A 3 -16.44 24.34 13.21
C GLN A 3 -15.04 24.67 13.74
N ALA A 4 -14.29 23.64 14.14
CA ALA A 4 -12.92 23.79 14.62
C ALA A 4 -11.97 24.15 13.45
N PRO A 5 -10.95 24.98 13.70
CA PRO A 5 -10.02 25.43 12.66
C PRO A 5 -9.19 24.28 12.04
N VAL A 6 -8.79 24.43 10.77
CA VAL A 6 -8.11 23.40 9.98
C VAL A 6 -6.62 23.73 9.80
N ALA A 7 -5.74 22.89 10.33
CA ALA A 7 -4.30 22.99 10.07
C ALA A 7 -3.99 22.76 8.57
N VAL A 8 -3.54 23.82 7.87
CA VAL A 8 -3.09 23.76 6.47
C VAL A 8 -1.71 24.41 6.35
N GLY A 9 -0.78 23.71 5.69
CA GLY A 9 0.52 24.29 5.32
C GLY A 9 0.37 25.16 4.07
N LEU A 10 -0.09 26.39 4.22
CA LEU A 10 -0.09 27.38 3.14
C LEU A 10 1.27 28.09 3.12
N ARG A 11 1.85 28.29 1.94
CA ARG A 11 3.08 29.07 1.79
C ARG A 11 2.72 30.56 1.80
N SER A 12 3.16 31.30 2.82
CA SER A 12 3.09 32.76 2.77
C SER A 12 4.17 33.30 1.83
N SER A 13 3.78 34.09 0.83
CA SER A 13 4.71 34.90 0.04
C SER A 13 5.12 36.14 0.85
N THR A 14 6.00 35.96 1.83
CA THR A 14 6.73 37.07 2.46
C THR A 14 8.21 36.93 2.15
N ARG A 15 8.82 38.06 1.78
CA ARG A 15 10.23 38.24 1.45
C ARG A 15 11.08 38.08 2.72
N ASN A 16 11.22 36.86 3.25
CA ASN A 16 12.34 36.35 4.05
C ASN A 16 11.95 35.02 4.73
N GLY A 17 12.68 33.95 4.44
CA GLY A 17 12.70 32.71 5.23
C GLY A 17 11.60 31.70 4.93
N GLY A 18 11.91 30.69 4.12
CA GLY A 18 11.01 29.56 3.83
C GLY A 18 10.83 28.65 5.03
N GLY A 19 9.81 28.91 5.85
CA GLY A 19 9.24 27.97 6.80
C GLY A 19 7.77 27.76 6.48
N THR A 20 7.33 26.50 6.35
CA THR A 20 5.90 26.16 6.26
C THR A 20 5.27 26.43 7.62
N GLN A 21 4.66 27.59 7.81
CA GLN A 21 3.79 27.82 8.96
C GLN A 21 2.49 27.05 8.72
N VAL A 22 2.10 26.22 9.70
CA VAL A 22 0.79 25.61 9.74
C VAL A 22 -0.17 26.71 10.18
N VAL A 23 -0.91 27.26 9.22
CA VAL A 23 -1.95 28.25 9.52
C VAL A 23 -3.26 27.48 9.68
N GLU A 24 -3.96 27.74 10.77
CA GLU A 24 -5.31 27.25 11.00
C GLU A 24 -6.27 28.08 10.15
N ALA A 25 -6.69 27.54 9.00
CA ALA A 25 -7.63 28.19 8.09
C ALA A 25 -9.05 27.66 8.33
N SER A 26 -10.03 28.55 8.32
CA SER A 26 -11.45 28.23 8.26
C SER A 26 -11.82 27.64 6.89
N VAL A 27 -12.97 26.95 6.81
CA VAL A 27 -13.46 26.42 5.53
C VAL A 27 -13.72 27.56 4.54
N GLU A 28 -14.20 28.71 5.02
CA GLU A 28 -14.47 29.90 4.22
C GLU A 28 -13.19 30.48 3.60
N GLU A 29 -12.09 30.59 4.36
CA GLU A 29 -10.80 31.02 3.82
C GLU A 29 -10.26 30.03 2.77
N LEU A 30 -10.46 28.72 3.00
CA LEU A 30 -10.06 27.70 2.04
C LEU A 30 -10.90 27.75 0.75
N ILE A 31 -12.16 28.16 0.84
CA ILE A 31 -13.00 28.38 -0.35
C ILE A 31 -12.44 29.53 -1.19
N VAL A 32 -11.99 30.63 -0.57
CA VAL A 32 -11.33 31.72 -1.31
C VAL A 32 -10.09 31.21 -2.04
N VAL A 33 -9.25 30.40 -1.38
CA VAL A 33 -8.08 29.77 -2.04
C VAL A 33 -8.50 28.84 -3.19
N TRP A 34 -9.63 28.13 -3.05
CA TRP A 34 -10.17 27.29 -4.12
C TRP A 34 -10.66 28.10 -5.34
N GLU A 35 -11.20 29.28 -5.12
CA GLU A 35 -11.75 30.14 -6.18
C GLU A 35 -10.68 30.96 -6.90
N GLU A 36 -9.68 31.45 -6.17
CA GLU A 36 -8.68 32.41 -6.68
C GLU A 36 -7.30 31.79 -6.94
N GLY A 37 -7.01 30.66 -6.30
CA GLY A 37 -5.69 30.05 -6.31
C GLY A 37 -5.33 29.34 -7.61
N ASP A 38 -4.03 29.09 -7.78
CA ASP A 38 -3.55 28.25 -8.87
C ASP A 38 -3.96 26.76 -8.68
N LYS A 39 -3.69 25.92 -9.68
CA LYS A 39 -4.06 24.50 -9.63
C LYS A 39 -3.53 23.75 -8.39
N GLY A 40 -2.31 24.06 -7.95
CA GLY A 40 -1.71 23.43 -6.77
C GLY A 40 -2.35 23.89 -5.47
N GLU A 41 -2.65 25.19 -5.38
CA GLU A 41 -3.36 25.81 -4.27
C GLU A 41 -4.78 25.27 -4.15
N ARG A 42 -5.52 25.20 -5.27
CA ARG A 42 -6.87 24.63 -5.35
C ARG A 42 -6.92 23.19 -4.84
N ILE A 43 -5.99 22.34 -5.28
CA ILE A 43 -5.91 20.94 -4.81
C ILE A 43 -5.60 20.87 -3.31
N THR A 44 -4.73 21.75 -2.81
CA THR A 44 -4.37 21.81 -1.39
C THR A 44 -5.56 22.25 -0.54
N ALA A 45 -6.26 23.30 -0.95
CA ALA A 45 -7.48 23.77 -0.31
C ALA A 45 -8.57 22.69 -0.33
N LEU A 46 -8.82 22.07 -1.48
CA LEU A 46 -9.82 21.01 -1.61
C LEU A 46 -9.54 19.81 -0.70
N LYS A 47 -8.27 19.40 -0.54
CA LYS A 47 -7.88 18.34 0.42
C LYS A 47 -8.22 18.73 1.86
N ALA A 48 -7.93 19.97 2.24
CA ALA A 48 -8.21 20.48 3.57
C ALA A 48 -9.72 20.53 3.83
N ILE A 49 -10.50 21.06 2.88
CA ILE A 49 -11.97 21.10 2.95
C ILE A 49 -12.54 19.68 3.01
N ARG A 50 -12.06 18.75 2.16
CA ARG A 50 -12.57 17.37 2.13
C ARG A 50 -12.44 16.66 3.48
N ARG A 51 -11.39 16.95 4.25
CA ARG A 51 -11.17 16.37 5.57
C ARG A 51 -12.19 16.82 6.63
N THR A 52 -12.75 18.01 6.50
CA THR A 52 -13.58 18.63 7.56
C THR A 52 -15.02 18.91 7.14
N ALA A 53 -15.24 19.24 5.87
CA ALA A 53 -16.53 19.49 5.25
C ALA A 53 -16.62 18.69 3.92
N PRO A 54 -16.76 17.35 3.98
CA PRO A 54 -16.68 16.48 2.80
C PRO A 54 -17.77 16.76 1.76
N GLU A 55 -18.96 17.12 2.23
CA GLU A 55 -20.06 17.54 1.37
C GLU A 55 -19.71 18.83 0.63
N LYS A 56 -19.15 19.83 1.33
CA LYS A 56 -18.79 21.10 0.72
C LYS A 56 -17.72 20.95 -0.34
N ALA A 57 -16.72 20.10 -0.09
CA ALA A 57 -15.71 19.75 -1.07
C ALA A 57 -16.34 19.16 -2.35
N ARG A 58 -17.35 18.29 -2.21
CA ARG A 58 -18.08 17.74 -3.35
C ARG A 58 -18.84 18.82 -4.11
N GLU A 59 -19.58 19.69 -3.43
CA GLU A 59 -20.32 20.79 -4.06
C GLU A 59 -19.39 21.70 -4.89
N LEU A 60 -18.22 22.06 -4.35
CA LEU A 60 -17.25 22.91 -5.03
C LEU A 60 -16.73 22.27 -6.32
N VAL A 61 -16.43 20.97 -6.29
CA VAL A 61 -15.98 20.23 -7.48
C VAL A 61 -17.10 20.08 -8.50
N GLN A 62 -18.32 19.81 -8.06
CA GLN A 62 -19.50 19.72 -8.93
C GLN A 62 -19.76 21.04 -9.66
N ALA A 63 -19.63 22.18 -8.97
CA ALA A 63 -19.92 23.51 -9.52
C ALA A 63 -19.00 23.89 -10.69
N VAL A 64 -17.75 23.39 -10.71
CA VAL A 64 -16.77 23.68 -11.77
C VAL A 64 -16.63 22.54 -12.78
N TRP A 65 -17.32 21.42 -12.60
CA TRP A 65 -17.02 20.18 -13.30
C TRP A 65 -16.98 20.33 -14.83
N ASP A 66 -17.96 21.01 -15.42
CA ASP A 66 -18.09 21.12 -16.87
C ASP A 66 -17.10 22.10 -17.54
N THR A 67 -16.49 23.00 -16.76
CA THR A 67 -15.50 23.97 -17.26
C THR A 67 -14.07 23.45 -17.17
N GLU A 68 -13.85 22.40 -16.39
CA GLU A 68 -12.52 21.88 -16.06
C GLU A 68 -12.01 20.87 -17.10
N THR A 69 -10.68 20.83 -17.27
CA THR A 69 -10.07 19.87 -18.19
C THR A 69 -10.21 18.43 -17.68
N ALA A 70 -10.09 17.45 -18.58
CA ALA A 70 -10.14 16.04 -18.18
C ALA A 70 -9.07 15.67 -17.13
N ALA A 71 -7.89 16.31 -17.19
CA ALA A 71 -6.82 16.09 -16.23
C ALA A 71 -7.13 16.70 -14.86
N ASP A 72 -7.76 17.88 -14.83
CA ASP A 72 -8.16 18.55 -13.59
C ASP A 72 -9.29 17.78 -12.89
N ARG A 73 -10.31 17.36 -13.64
CA ARG A 73 -11.40 16.50 -13.14
C ARG A 73 -10.86 15.21 -12.52
N ALA A 74 -9.92 14.53 -13.19
CA ALA A 74 -9.27 13.34 -12.64
C ALA A 74 -8.42 13.67 -11.38
N GLY A 75 -7.78 14.84 -11.35
CA GLY A 75 -7.07 15.35 -10.17
C GLY A 75 -8.00 15.54 -8.97
N PHE A 76 -9.18 16.13 -9.17
CA PHE A 76 -10.18 16.30 -8.11
C PHE A 76 -10.70 14.96 -7.60
N MET A 77 -10.94 13.97 -8.47
CA MET A 77 -11.30 12.61 -8.04
C MET A 77 -10.24 11.98 -7.14
N GLY A 78 -8.95 12.26 -7.39
CA GLY A 78 -7.87 11.87 -6.49
C GLY A 78 -8.03 12.41 -5.08
N VAL A 79 -8.51 13.64 -4.92
CA VAL A 79 -8.78 14.26 -3.62
C VAL A 79 -9.98 13.61 -2.92
N MET A 80 -11.04 13.27 -3.67
CA MET A 80 -12.25 12.65 -3.11
C MET A 80 -11.99 11.29 -2.44
N SER A 81 -10.90 10.60 -2.80
CA SER A 81 -10.52 9.32 -2.15
C SER A 81 -10.35 9.45 -0.63
N GLN A 82 -10.05 10.65 -0.14
CA GLN A 82 -10.00 10.94 1.28
C GLN A 82 -11.42 10.96 1.86
N GLY A 83 -11.77 9.92 2.62
CA GLY A 83 -13.06 9.80 3.29
C GLY A 83 -14.23 9.66 2.32
N VAL A 84 -14.02 9.09 1.12
CA VAL A 84 -15.09 8.73 0.18
C VAL A 84 -16.15 7.89 0.89
N SER A 85 -17.42 8.15 0.64
CA SER A 85 -18.52 7.47 1.32
C SER A 85 -19.74 7.30 0.41
N LEU A 86 -20.75 6.55 0.90
CA LEU A 86 -22.02 6.36 0.21
C LEU A 86 -22.74 7.68 -0.12
N GLN A 87 -22.48 8.76 0.63
CA GLN A 87 -23.07 10.07 0.30
C GLN A 87 -22.58 10.61 -1.05
N ASP A 88 -21.40 10.19 -1.52
CA ASP A 88 -20.83 10.60 -2.82
C ASP A 88 -21.33 9.74 -3.99
N GLU A 89 -21.96 8.61 -3.69
CA GLU A 89 -22.25 7.55 -4.65
C GLU A 89 -23.06 8.04 -5.85
N SER A 90 -24.21 8.70 -5.63
CA SER A 90 -25.09 9.13 -6.73
C SER A 90 -24.36 10.01 -7.75
N TRP A 91 -23.44 10.85 -7.28
CA TRP A 91 -22.62 11.68 -8.17
C TRP A 91 -21.55 10.85 -8.88
N LEU A 92 -20.82 9.99 -8.16
CA LEU A 92 -19.81 9.13 -8.74
C LEU A 92 -20.40 8.16 -9.79
N GLU A 93 -21.57 7.58 -9.53
CA GLU A 93 -22.30 6.74 -10.49
C GLU A 93 -22.64 7.52 -11.76
N ALA A 94 -23.08 8.79 -11.66
CA ALA A 94 -23.31 9.61 -12.85
C ALA A 94 -22.01 9.88 -13.64
N LEU A 95 -20.86 9.98 -12.95
CA LEU A 95 -19.56 10.20 -13.59
C LEU A 95 -18.95 8.97 -14.26
N LEU A 96 -19.56 7.79 -14.11
CA LEU A 96 -19.20 6.63 -14.94
C LEU A 96 -19.46 6.88 -16.44
N ASP A 97 -20.27 7.88 -16.78
CA ASP A 97 -20.56 8.29 -18.16
C ASP A 97 -19.72 9.49 -18.63
N ASP A 98 -18.73 9.95 -17.85
CA ASP A 98 -17.84 11.05 -18.25
C ASP A 98 -17.10 10.69 -19.56
N ARG A 99 -17.01 11.65 -20.49
CA ARG A 99 -16.33 11.47 -21.79
C ARG A 99 -14.87 11.01 -21.69
N SER A 100 -14.17 11.38 -20.62
CA SER A 100 -12.77 11.05 -20.39
C SER A 100 -12.60 9.65 -19.78
N LYS A 101 -11.85 8.78 -20.46
CA LYS A 101 -11.44 7.47 -19.92
C LYS A 101 -10.66 7.62 -18.61
N GLN A 102 -9.84 8.66 -18.47
CA GLN A 102 -9.06 8.90 -17.25
C GLN A 102 -9.96 9.23 -16.05
N VAL A 103 -11.01 10.01 -16.28
CA VAL A 103 -11.99 10.35 -15.24
C VAL A 103 -12.78 9.10 -14.83
N ARG A 104 -13.31 8.34 -15.80
CA ARG A 104 -14.01 7.06 -15.51
C ARG A 104 -13.13 6.08 -14.73
N ALA A 105 -11.84 5.99 -15.05
CA ALA A 105 -10.90 5.15 -14.31
C ALA A 105 -10.69 5.63 -12.85
N ALA A 106 -10.67 6.94 -12.60
CA ALA A 106 -10.60 7.48 -11.25
C ALA A 106 -11.90 7.21 -10.46
N VAL A 107 -13.06 7.41 -11.10
CA VAL A 107 -14.40 7.19 -10.52
C VAL A 107 -14.62 5.72 -10.15
N THR A 108 -14.30 4.78 -11.05
CA THR A 108 -14.43 3.33 -10.75
C THR A 108 -13.56 2.93 -9.55
N ARG A 109 -12.36 3.51 -9.40
CA ARG A 109 -11.53 3.30 -8.20
C ARG A 109 -12.19 3.84 -6.93
N LEU A 110 -12.82 5.01 -6.98
CA LEU A 110 -13.54 5.58 -5.84
C LEU A 110 -14.77 4.74 -5.46
N LEU A 111 -15.55 4.29 -6.43
CA LEU A 111 -16.70 3.41 -6.17
C LEU A 111 -16.24 2.06 -5.59
N SER A 112 -15.08 1.54 -6.00
CA SER A 112 -14.50 0.32 -5.40
C SER A 112 -14.07 0.49 -3.93
N LEU A 113 -13.98 1.73 -3.43
CA LEU A 113 -13.73 2.04 -2.01
C LEU A 113 -15.03 2.14 -1.19
N ILE A 114 -16.20 2.09 -1.83
CA ILE A 114 -17.52 2.08 -1.18
C ILE A 114 -18.12 0.68 -1.37
N PRO A 115 -17.98 -0.24 -0.41
CA PRO A 115 -18.46 -1.62 -0.53
C PRO A 115 -19.95 -1.73 -0.84
N GLU A 116 -20.75 -0.76 -0.40
CA GLU A 116 -22.19 -0.68 -0.58
C GLU A 116 -22.61 0.04 -1.88
N SER A 117 -21.66 0.48 -2.71
CA SER A 117 -22.02 1.14 -3.97
C SER A 117 -22.65 0.17 -4.96
N GLY A 118 -23.56 0.66 -5.80
CA GLY A 118 -24.16 -0.13 -6.87
C GLY A 118 -23.12 -0.78 -7.79
N MET A 119 -22.00 -0.11 -8.07
CA MET A 119 -20.89 -0.71 -8.82
C MET A 119 -20.25 -1.89 -8.08
N ALA A 120 -20.03 -1.75 -6.76
CA ALA A 120 -19.49 -2.81 -5.92
C ALA A 120 -20.44 -4.01 -5.87
N GLU A 121 -21.75 -3.79 -5.75
CA GLU A 121 -22.78 -4.84 -5.81
C GLU A 121 -22.76 -5.58 -7.15
N ARG A 122 -22.71 -4.84 -8.27
CA ARG A 122 -22.61 -5.44 -9.61
C ARG A 122 -21.31 -6.23 -9.80
N MET A 123 -20.19 -5.79 -9.22
CA MET A 123 -18.93 -6.55 -9.25
C MET A 123 -19.00 -7.81 -8.38
N ALA A 124 -19.60 -7.73 -7.19
CA ALA A 124 -19.83 -8.89 -6.33
C ALA A 124 -20.72 -9.92 -7.04
N TRP A 125 -21.78 -9.48 -7.72
CA TRP A 125 -22.62 -10.36 -8.54
C TRP A 125 -21.84 -11.04 -9.68
N ARG A 126 -20.87 -10.37 -10.31
CA ARG A 126 -20.01 -10.98 -11.35
C ARG A 126 -19.04 -12.01 -10.76
N VAL A 127 -18.49 -11.74 -9.58
CA VAL A 127 -17.71 -12.75 -8.82
C VAL A 127 -18.59 -13.94 -8.47
N ASP A 128 -19.86 -13.73 -8.10
CA ASP A 128 -20.80 -14.80 -7.80
C ASP A 128 -21.18 -15.63 -9.05
N SER A 129 -21.45 -14.95 -10.16
CA SER A 129 -22.08 -15.57 -11.33
C SER A 129 -21.07 -16.17 -12.33
N TRP A 130 -19.87 -15.60 -12.44
CA TRP A 130 -18.93 -15.96 -13.53
C TRP A 130 -17.70 -16.71 -13.05
N ILE A 131 -17.43 -16.75 -11.75
CA ILE A 131 -16.23 -17.35 -11.19
C ILE A 131 -16.66 -18.50 -10.29
N ASP A 132 -16.25 -19.71 -10.60
CA ASP A 132 -16.42 -20.83 -9.67
C ASP A 132 -15.07 -21.25 -9.08
N ARG A 133 -15.12 -21.65 -7.81
CA ARG A 133 -14.03 -22.29 -7.11
C ARG A 133 -14.60 -23.51 -6.41
N PRO A 134 -14.70 -24.65 -7.10
CA PRO A 134 -15.29 -25.85 -6.53
C PRO A 134 -14.52 -26.26 -5.26
N PRO A 135 -15.20 -26.73 -4.19
CA PRO A 135 -14.52 -27.22 -3.01
C PRO A 135 -13.62 -28.40 -3.40
N ALA A 136 -12.46 -28.54 -2.77
CA ALA A 136 -11.59 -29.69 -2.97
C ALA A 136 -12.34 -30.98 -2.55
N ARG A 137 -12.85 -31.75 -3.53
CA ARG A 137 -13.63 -32.97 -3.26
C ARG A 137 -12.70 -34.18 -3.06
N GLY A 138 -12.63 -34.69 -1.83
CA GLY A 138 -12.27 -36.07 -1.50
C GLY A 138 -10.77 -36.46 -1.48
N LYS A 139 -10.48 -37.66 -0.94
CA LYS A 139 -9.13 -38.22 -0.67
C LYS A 139 -8.26 -38.50 -1.91
N LYS A 140 -8.73 -38.28 -3.14
CA LYS A 140 -7.91 -38.37 -4.37
C LYS A 140 -7.36 -36.98 -4.70
N GLN A 141 -6.28 -36.67 -3.98
CA GLN A 141 -5.58 -35.39 -3.91
C GLN A 141 -4.77 -35.06 -5.17
N LYS A 142 -5.40 -34.98 -6.35
CA LYS A 142 -4.71 -34.52 -7.57
C LYS A 142 -5.46 -33.49 -8.43
N ASP A 143 -6.78 -33.40 -8.31
CA ASP A 143 -7.57 -32.35 -8.97
C ASP A 143 -8.01 -31.33 -7.90
N SER A 144 -7.05 -30.53 -7.45
CA SER A 144 -7.28 -29.43 -6.52
C SER A 144 -8.24 -28.40 -7.12
N ALA A 145 -9.10 -27.81 -6.28
CA ALA A 145 -9.95 -26.65 -6.57
C ALA A 145 -9.27 -25.60 -7.48
N THR A 146 -9.43 -25.75 -8.80
CA THR A 146 -8.96 -24.77 -9.79
C THR A 146 -10.06 -23.76 -10.01
N ILE A 147 -9.67 -22.49 -10.19
CA ILE A 147 -10.64 -21.44 -10.50
C ILE A 147 -11.13 -21.63 -11.94
N GLU A 148 -12.44 -21.73 -12.10
CA GLU A 148 -13.11 -21.72 -13.40
C GLU A 148 -13.71 -20.33 -13.64
N PHE A 149 -13.55 -19.81 -14.86
CA PHE A 149 -14.06 -18.49 -15.24
C PHE A 149 -14.91 -18.59 -16.50
N MET A 150 -16.22 -18.34 -16.33
CA MET A 150 -17.26 -18.47 -17.34
C MET A 150 -18.00 -17.13 -17.54
N PRO A 151 -17.34 -16.10 -18.10
CA PRO A 151 -18.03 -14.86 -18.46
C PRO A 151 -18.96 -15.08 -19.67
N PRO A 152 -19.95 -14.19 -19.89
CA PRO A 152 -20.71 -14.16 -21.14
C PRO A 152 -19.80 -13.87 -22.34
N ASP A 153 -20.23 -14.21 -23.55
CA ASP A 153 -19.46 -13.94 -24.79
C ASP A 153 -19.36 -12.44 -25.10
N GLU A 154 -20.39 -11.67 -24.73
CA GLU A 154 -20.43 -10.21 -24.88
C GLU A 154 -20.72 -9.54 -23.55
N LEU A 155 -20.05 -8.41 -23.30
CA LEU A 155 -20.27 -7.61 -22.11
C LEU A 155 -21.53 -6.75 -22.27
N ASP A 156 -22.40 -6.81 -21.26
CA ASP A 156 -23.54 -5.92 -21.18
C ASP A 156 -23.10 -4.45 -20.99
N PRO A 157 -23.95 -3.46 -21.33
CA PRO A 157 -23.60 -2.04 -21.21
C PRO A 157 -23.17 -1.62 -19.79
N SER A 158 -23.73 -2.23 -18.73
CA SER A 158 -23.34 -1.91 -17.36
C SER A 158 -21.92 -2.41 -17.05
N ALA A 159 -21.50 -3.57 -17.56
CA ALA A 159 -20.14 -4.07 -17.39
C ALA A 159 -19.12 -3.11 -18.02
N VAL A 160 -19.41 -2.59 -19.21
CA VAL A 160 -18.55 -1.61 -19.90
C VAL A 160 -18.52 -0.29 -19.14
N ARG A 161 -19.67 0.17 -18.63
CA ARG A 161 -19.80 1.38 -17.79
C ARG A 161 -19.00 1.27 -16.49
N ASP A 162 -18.97 0.08 -15.88
CA ASP A 162 -18.16 -0.24 -14.70
C ASP A 162 -16.65 -0.38 -15.02
N GLY A 163 -16.24 -0.14 -16.26
CA GLY A 163 -14.85 -0.11 -16.70
C GLY A 163 -14.26 -1.49 -17.04
N LEU A 164 -15.10 -2.51 -17.23
CA LEU A 164 -14.67 -3.81 -17.72
C LEU A 164 -14.47 -3.79 -19.25
N GLN A 165 -13.57 -4.64 -19.72
CA GLN A 165 -13.26 -4.77 -21.14
C GLN A 165 -12.85 -6.20 -21.48
N MET A 166 -13.18 -6.63 -22.70
CA MET A 166 -12.68 -7.86 -23.30
C MET A 166 -11.70 -7.51 -24.44
N LYS A 167 -10.55 -6.96 -24.07
CA LYS A 167 -9.48 -6.61 -25.01
C LYS A 167 -8.15 -7.06 -24.43
N SER A 168 -7.24 -7.54 -25.27
CA SER A 168 -5.91 -7.91 -24.80
C SER A 168 -5.12 -6.68 -24.38
N VAL A 169 -4.65 -6.66 -23.14
CA VAL A 169 -3.89 -5.54 -22.55
C VAL A 169 -2.80 -6.10 -21.64
N GLY A 170 -1.59 -5.53 -21.71
CA GLY A 170 -0.51 -5.85 -20.75
C GLY A 170 -0.09 -7.33 -20.73
N GLY A 171 -0.18 -8.01 -21.88
CA GLY A 171 0.14 -9.45 -22.02
C GLY A 171 -1.00 -10.41 -21.63
N LEU A 172 -2.13 -9.90 -21.13
CA LEU A 172 -3.31 -10.70 -20.83
C LEU A 172 -4.19 -10.83 -22.07
N GLY A 173 -4.71 -12.04 -22.32
CA GLY A 173 -5.77 -12.26 -23.31
C GLY A 173 -7.10 -11.62 -22.88
N PRO A 174 -8.11 -11.53 -23.77
CA PRO A 174 -9.34 -10.77 -23.51
C PRO A 174 -10.11 -11.21 -22.26
N LYS A 175 -10.25 -12.53 -22.02
CA LYS A 175 -10.90 -13.07 -20.82
C LYS A 175 -10.06 -12.82 -19.55
N ALA A 176 -8.74 -12.94 -19.66
CA ALA A 176 -7.84 -12.69 -18.54
C ALA A 176 -7.85 -11.21 -18.12
N GLU A 177 -7.91 -10.28 -19.07
CA GLU A 177 -8.06 -8.84 -18.79
C GLU A 177 -9.42 -8.54 -18.14
N LEU A 178 -10.50 -9.17 -18.59
CA LEU A 178 -11.81 -9.07 -17.93
C LEU A 178 -11.74 -9.53 -16.47
N LEU A 179 -11.15 -10.70 -16.23
CA LEU A 179 -11.02 -11.27 -14.89
C LEU A 179 -10.16 -10.42 -13.97
N ARG A 180 -9.01 -9.93 -14.46
CA ARG A 180 -8.16 -8.95 -13.76
C ARG A 180 -8.95 -7.69 -13.43
N GLY A 181 -9.80 -7.25 -14.35
CA GLY A 181 -10.70 -6.11 -14.17
C GLY A 181 -11.69 -6.31 -13.03
N ILE A 182 -12.35 -7.48 -12.96
CA ILE A 182 -13.27 -7.86 -11.88
C ILE A 182 -12.50 -7.95 -10.56
N ALA A 183 -11.40 -8.71 -10.51
CA ALA A 183 -10.60 -8.90 -9.30
C ALA A 183 -10.04 -7.60 -8.71
N SER A 184 -9.72 -6.61 -9.55
CA SER A 184 -9.25 -5.29 -9.09
C SER A 184 -10.32 -4.35 -8.52
N ARG A 185 -11.61 -4.62 -8.78
CA ARG A 185 -12.73 -3.70 -8.46
C ARG A 185 -13.78 -4.31 -7.55
N ALA A 186 -13.92 -5.62 -7.53
CA ALA A 186 -14.84 -6.29 -6.63
C ALA A 186 -14.43 -6.07 -5.17
N PRO A 187 -15.38 -5.86 -4.25
CA PRO A 187 -15.09 -5.91 -2.82
C PRO A 187 -14.40 -7.22 -2.46
N LEU A 188 -13.30 -7.16 -1.71
CA LEU A 188 -12.58 -8.37 -1.32
C LEU A 188 -13.44 -9.31 -0.44
N SER A 189 -14.43 -8.75 0.27
CA SER A 189 -15.46 -9.51 0.97
C SER A 189 -16.31 -10.39 0.05
N ALA A 190 -16.52 -10.04 -1.22
CA ALA A 190 -17.27 -10.86 -2.17
C ALA A 190 -16.59 -12.22 -2.41
N TRP A 191 -15.26 -12.26 -2.34
CA TRP A 191 -14.47 -13.49 -2.46
C TRP A 191 -14.51 -14.32 -1.17
N ALA A 192 -14.39 -13.66 -0.02
CA ALA A 192 -14.47 -14.31 1.30
C ALA A 192 -15.87 -14.92 1.55
N ASN A 193 -16.93 -14.26 1.10
CA ASN A 193 -18.31 -14.75 1.20
C ASN A 193 -18.55 -16.06 0.43
N ARG A 194 -17.72 -16.35 -0.57
CA ARG A 194 -17.69 -17.63 -1.30
C ARG A 194 -16.88 -18.72 -0.58
N GLY A 195 -16.50 -18.48 0.67
CA GLY A 195 -15.71 -19.36 1.53
C GLY A 195 -14.21 -19.24 1.28
N GLY A 196 -13.42 -19.87 2.17
CA GLY A 196 -11.95 -19.84 2.14
C GLY A 196 -11.35 -18.47 2.47
N ASP A 197 -10.15 -18.48 3.02
CA ASP A 197 -9.36 -17.27 3.27
C ASP A 197 -8.67 -16.77 1.99
N ALA A 198 -8.02 -15.60 2.08
CA ALA A 198 -7.27 -15.01 0.98
C ALA A 198 -6.16 -15.96 0.44
N ALA A 199 -5.50 -16.70 1.34
CA ALA A 199 -4.44 -17.65 0.96
C ALA A 199 -5.00 -18.80 0.11
N ALA A 200 -6.15 -19.37 0.48
CA ALA A 200 -6.81 -20.41 -0.29
C ALA A 200 -7.22 -19.95 -1.70
N TRP A 201 -7.64 -18.68 -1.86
CA TRP A 201 -7.91 -18.09 -3.16
C TRP A 201 -6.66 -17.92 -4.02
N LEU A 202 -5.57 -17.44 -3.45
CA LEU A 202 -4.27 -17.31 -4.13
C LEU A 202 -3.71 -18.67 -4.56
N ASP A 203 -3.84 -19.69 -3.71
CA ASP A 203 -3.42 -21.05 -4.03
C ASP A 203 -4.25 -21.70 -5.14
N ALA A 204 -5.57 -21.46 -5.14
CA ALA A 204 -6.46 -21.92 -6.21
C ALA A 204 -6.14 -21.23 -7.54
N ALA A 205 -5.88 -19.91 -7.51
CA ALA A 205 -5.49 -19.14 -8.68
C ALA A 205 -4.18 -19.64 -9.28
N ARG A 206 -3.17 -19.92 -8.44
CA ARG A 206 -1.85 -20.44 -8.87
C ARG A 206 -1.94 -21.76 -9.65
N LYS A 207 -2.98 -22.54 -9.41
CA LYS A 207 -3.21 -23.84 -10.05
C LYS A 207 -4.10 -23.76 -11.29
N SER A 208 -4.55 -22.55 -11.65
CA SER A 208 -5.39 -22.27 -12.80
C SER A 208 -4.64 -21.46 -13.87
N ASP A 209 -5.19 -21.41 -15.08
CA ASP A 209 -4.69 -20.55 -16.16
C ASP A 209 -4.86 -19.04 -15.87
N TRP A 210 -5.55 -18.69 -14.78
CA TRP A 210 -5.91 -17.33 -14.39
C TRP A 210 -4.95 -16.68 -13.39
N ALA A 211 -3.87 -17.37 -13.00
CA ALA A 211 -2.96 -16.92 -11.94
C ALA A 211 -2.50 -15.47 -12.11
N ASP A 212 -1.97 -15.10 -13.29
CA ASP A 212 -1.45 -13.75 -13.53
C ASP A 212 -2.54 -12.67 -13.48
N ALA A 213 -3.71 -12.93 -14.07
CA ALA A 213 -4.85 -12.01 -14.06
C ALA A 213 -5.38 -11.75 -12.64
N LEU A 214 -5.59 -12.82 -11.88
CA LEU A 214 -6.12 -12.75 -10.52
C LEU A 214 -5.13 -12.12 -9.55
N CYS A 215 -3.85 -12.52 -9.60
CA CYS A 215 -2.82 -11.91 -8.76
C CYS A 215 -2.71 -10.41 -9.00
N ARG A 216 -2.65 -9.94 -10.27
CA ARG A 216 -2.62 -8.50 -10.58
C ARG A 216 -3.87 -7.78 -10.07
N GLY A 217 -5.04 -8.39 -10.25
CA GLY A 217 -6.30 -7.84 -9.77
C GLY A 217 -6.34 -7.70 -8.24
N TRP A 218 -6.03 -8.78 -7.51
CA TRP A 218 -6.05 -8.78 -6.06
C TRP A 218 -4.96 -7.92 -5.43
N ILE A 219 -3.77 -7.79 -6.04
CA ILE A 219 -2.76 -6.80 -5.61
C ILE A 219 -3.36 -5.38 -5.64
N GLU A 220 -4.02 -5.02 -6.74
CA GLU A 220 -4.64 -3.69 -6.87
C GLU A 220 -5.79 -3.50 -5.89
N ALA A 221 -6.65 -4.51 -5.71
CA ALA A 221 -7.77 -4.45 -4.79
C ALA A 221 -7.32 -4.39 -3.32
N ALA A 222 -6.34 -5.21 -2.91
CA ALA A 222 -5.81 -5.24 -1.55
C ALA A 222 -5.16 -3.91 -1.17
N ALA A 223 -4.35 -3.34 -2.08
CA ALA A 223 -3.75 -2.03 -1.87
C ALA A 223 -4.79 -0.90 -1.85
N LEU A 224 -5.79 -0.95 -2.73
CA LEU A 224 -6.84 0.08 -2.82
C LEU A 224 -7.75 0.05 -1.59
N GLN A 225 -8.33 -1.11 -1.28
CA GLN A 225 -9.29 -1.30 -0.19
C GLN A 225 -8.62 -1.39 1.19
N ARG A 226 -7.28 -1.37 1.25
CA ARG A 226 -6.47 -1.52 2.47
C ARG A 226 -6.89 -2.75 3.30
N HIS A 227 -7.12 -3.87 2.64
CA HIS A 227 -7.62 -5.08 3.28
C HIS A 227 -6.46 -5.93 3.82
N ALA A 228 -6.28 -5.93 5.15
CA ALA A 228 -5.14 -6.55 5.82
C ALA A 228 -4.89 -8.02 5.44
N GLU A 229 -5.92 -8.88 5.55
CA GLU A 229 -5.78 -10.32 5.26
C GLU A 229 -5.29 -10.60 3.83
N TRP A 230 -5.90 -9.94 2.84
CA TRP A 230 -5.52 -10.07 1.44
C TRP A 230 -4.15 -9.45 1.15
N ALA A 231 -3.84 -8.30 1.75
CA ALA A 231 -2.54 -7.66 1.59
C ALA A 231 -1.43 -8.58 2.11
N GLU A 232 -1.64 -9.21 3.28
CA GLU A 232 -0.68 -10.14 3.87
C GLU A 232 -0.50 -11.38 2.98
N ALA A 233 -1.60 -12.02 2.57
CA ALA A 233 -1.53 -13.22 1.75
C ALA A 233 -0.86 -12.97 0.39
N VAL A 234 -1.17 -11.82 -0.24
CA VAL A 234 -0.53 -11.38 -1.49
C VAL A 234 0.96 -11.10 -1.27
N LEU A 235 1.33 -10.43 -0.18
CA LEU A 235 2.74 -10.15 0.12
C LEU A 235 3.54 -11.42 0.33
N LEU A 236 3.06 -12.35 1.16
CA LEU A 236 3.72 -13.64 1.38
C LEU A 236 3.90 -14.39 0.06
N ARG A 237 2.86 -14.43 -0.78
CA ARG A 237 2.90 -15.05 -2.10
C ARG A 237 3.91 -14.37 -3.04
N LEU A 238 3.97 -13.04 -3.06
CA LEU A 238 4.94 -12.28 -3.85
C LEU A 238 6.36 -12.56 -3.38
N LEU A 239 6.59 -12.69 -2.07
CA LEU A 239 7.89 -12.98 -1.49
C LEU A 239 8.38 -14.40 -1.82
N ASP A 240 7.51 -15.34 -2.17
CA ASP A 240 7.94 -16.66 -2.67
C ASP A 240 8.59 -16.56 -4.06
N ASP A 241 8.04 -15.72 -4.94
CA ASP A 241 8.44 -15.67 -6.36
C ASP A 241 9.40 -14.50 -6.69
N ALA A 242 9.37 -13.41 -5.91
CA ALA A 242 10.06 -12.17 -6.24
C ALA A 242 11.59 -12.33 -6.23
N THR A 243 12.20 -11.78 -7.26
CA THR A 243 13.66 -11.78 -7.46
C THR A 243 14.26 -10.38 -7.44
N SER A 244 13.44 -9.33 -7.57
CA SER A 244 13.93 -7.95 -7.69
C SER A 244 13.09 -6.93 -6.90
N HIS A 245 13.72 -5.77 -6.63
CA HIS A 245 13.06 -4.62 -6.03
C HIS A 245 11.92 -4.08 -6.89
N ASP A 246 12.14 -3.98 -8.21
CA ASP A 246 11.18 -3.39 -9.13
C ASP A 246 9.91 -4.21 -9.27
N GLU A 247 9.98 -5.55 -9.14
CA GLU A 247 8.80 -6.42 -9.09
C GLU A 247 7.90 -6.06 -7.90
N LEU A 248 8.48 -5.89 -6.72
CA LEU A 248 7.75 -5.53 -5.51
C LEU A 248 7.20 -4.09 -5.56
N GLN A 249 7.94 -3.15 -6.15
CA GLN A 249 7.45 -1.79 -6.35
C GLN A 249 6.28 -1.75 -7.33
N ARG A 250 6.36 -2.48 -8.46
CA ARG A 250 5.23 -2.63 -9.38
C ARG A 250 4.02 -3.28 -8.69
N ALA A 251 4.27 -4.19 -7.75
CA ALA A 251 3.25 -4.82 -6.93
C ALA A 251 2.76 -3.96 -5.75
N ARG A 252 3.17 -2.69 -5.63
CA ARG A 252 2.66 -1.74 -4.62
C ARG A 252 3.01 -2.14 -3.19
N ILE A 253 4.22 -2.66 -2.96
CA ILE A 253 4.66 -3.15 -1.64
C ILE A 253 4.41 -2.16 -0.51
N THR A 254 4.67 -0.86 -0.70
CA THR A 254 4.42 0.17 0.32
C THR A 254 2.94 0.22 0.70
N GLN A 255 2.03 0.31 -0.27
CA GLN A 255 0.59 0.36 0.01
C GLN A 255 0.05 -0.94 0.63
N LEU A 256 0.62 -2.08 0.24
CA LEU A 256 0.26 -3.37 0.85
C LEU A 256 0.74 -3.44 2.31
N MET A 257 1.96 -3.00 2.61
CA MET A 257 2.48 -2.94 3.99
C MET A 257 1.68 -1.94 4.85
N ASP A 258 1.31 -0.77 4.30
CA ASP A 258 0.48 0.25 4.97
C ASP A 258 -0.96 -0.24 5.28
N ALA A 259 -1.40 -1.32 4.66
CA ALA A 259 -2.69 -1.96 4.92
C ALA A 259 -2.64 -2.97 6.08
N LEU A 260 -1.44 -3.35 6.53
CA LEU A 260 -1.27 -4.37 7.58
C LEU A 260 -1.28 -3.76 8.98
N PRO A 261 -1.86 -4.47 9.97
CA PRO A 261 -1.52 -4.27 11.37
C PRO A 261 -0.03 -4.50 11.58
N ARG A 262 0.55 -3.81 12.58
CA ARG A 262 1.98 -3.90 12.90
C ARG A 262 2.49 -5.33 13.02
N GLU A 263 1.76 -6.19 13.72
CA GLU A 263 2.14 -7.60 13.93
C GLU A 263 2.24 -8.38 12.60
N SER A 264 1.28 -8.21 11.70
CA SER A 264 1.30 -8.83 10.37
C SER A 264 2.45 -8.28 9.52
N ALA A 265 2.69 -6.96 9.55
CA ALA A 265 3.81 -6.35 8.84
C ALA A 265 5.17 -6.86 9.34
N GLU A 266 5.33 -7.05 10.66
CA GLU A 266 6.53 -7.67 11.23
C GLU A 266 6.68 -9.12 10.77
N ARG A 267 5.61 -9.92 10.77
CA ARG A 267 5.63 -11.31 10.30
C ARG A 267 6.04 -11.42 8.83
N VAL A 268 5.48 -10.59 7.95
CA VAL A 268 5.86 -10.53 6.53
C VAL A 268 7.33 -10.14 6.37
N THR A 269 7.78 -9.13 7.11
CA THR A 269 9.17 -8.68 7.08
C THR A 269 10.12 -9.76 7.56
N LEU A 270 9.77 -10.45 8.65
CA LEU A 270 10.53 -11.56 9.20
C LEU A 270 10.64 -12.70 8.19
N ASN A 271 9.55 -13.05 7.51
CA ASN A 271 9.56 -14.07 6.44
C ASN A 271 10.54 -13.70 5.30
N ALA A 272 10.57 -12.44 4.88
CA ALA A 272 11.49 -11.97 3.84
C ALA A 272 12.97 -12.02 4.28
N VAL A 273 13.25 -11.71 5.56
CA VAL A 273 14.61 -11.68 6.13
C VAL A 273 15.12 -13.08 6.47
N ALA A 274 14.24 -13.97 6.91
CA ALA A 274 14.56 -15.34 7.30
C ALA A 274 15.21 -16.14 6.14
N ASN A 275 15.79 -17.29 6.48
CA ASN A 275 16.36 -18.23 5.51
C ASN A 275 17.36 -17.59 4.53
N ARG A 276 18.30 -16.78 5.04
CA ARG A 276 19.35 -16.10 4.24
C ARG A 276 18.81 -15.11 3.20
N GLY A 277 17.59 -14.58 3.35
CA GLY A 277 17.00 -13.64 2.39
C GLY A 277 17.87 -12.41 2.11
N LEU A 278 18.55 -11.86 3.11
CA LEU A 278 19.49 -10.73 2.95
C LEU A 278 20.77 -11.09 2.18
N VAL A 279 21.12 -12.36 2.10
CA VAL A 279 22.28 -12.86 1.35
C VAL A 279 21.85 -13.23 -0.07
N GLU A 280 20.78 -14.00 -0.21
CA GLU A 280 20.32 -14.57 -1.49
C GLU A 280 19.52 -13.57 -2.33
N ARG A 281 18.71 -12.72 -1.69
CA ARG A 281 17.79 -11.78 -2.35
C ARG A 281 17.82 -10.38 -1.72
N PRO A 282 19.00 -9.72 -1.63
CA PRO A 282 19.18 -8.48 -0.89
C PRO A 282 18.23 -7.35 -1.33
N ARG A 283 17.93 -7.24 -2.64
CA ARG A 283 17.04 -6.21 -3.19
C ARG A 283 15.57 -6.40 -2.85
N VAL A 284 15.13 -7.65 -2.69
CA VAL A 284 13.78 -7.99 -2.23
C VAL A 284 13.67 -7.58 -0.76
N VAL A 285 14.62 -8.01 0.07
CA VAL A 285 14.62 -7.66 1.50
C VAL A 285 14.75 -6.16 1.73
N GLU A 286 15.55 -5.46 0.91
CA GLU A 286 15.62 -3.99 0.91
C GLU A 286 14.24 -3.34 0.73
N ALA A 287 13.47 -3.81 -0.26
CA ALA A 287 12.15 -3.25 -0.55
C ALA A 287 11.20 -3.42 0.65
N VAL A 288 11.21 -4.60 1.27
CA VAL A 288 10.37 -4.94 2.42
C VAL A 288 10.78 -4.14 3.66
N LEU A 289 12.08 -4.05 3.96
CA LEU A 289 12.58 -3.29 5.11
C LEU A 289 12.31 -1.80 4.98
N ASN A 290 12.40 -1.23 3.78
CA ASN A 290 12.04 0.18 3.55
C ASN A 290 10.54 0.43 3.66
N ALA A 291 9.71 -0.56 3.32
CA ALA A 291 8.24 -0.48 3.49
C ALA A 291 7.80 -0.75 4.94
N CYS A 292 8.65 -1.37 5.77
CA CYS A 292 8.42 -1.57 7.21
C CYS A 292 8.86 -0.33 7.99
N ASP A 293 7.98 0.67 8.07
CA ASP A 293 8.30 2.03 8.49
C ASP A 293 8.11 2.33 9.99
N PHE A 294 8.08 1.30 10.84
CA PHE A 294 7.93 1.40 12.30
C PHE A 294 9.05 0.66 13.05
N GLY A 295 9.18 0.87 14.37
CA GLY A 295 10.19 0.17 15.17
C GLY A 295 9.92 -1.33 15.26
N TRP A 296 10.93 -2.17 15.07
CA TRP A 296 10.77 -3.62 15.05
C TRP A 296 10.63 -4.19 16.46
N GLY A 297 9.88 -5.29 16.59
CA GLY A 297 9.93 -6.14 17.78
C GLY A 297 11.24 -6.92 17.89
N GLU A 298 11.42 -7.62 19.01
CA GLU A 298 12.68 -8.29 19.33
C GLU A 298 13.06 -9.38 18.32
N GLU A 299 12.10 -10.18 17.87
CA GLU A 299 12.35 -11.30 16.95
C GLU A 299 12.86 -10.82 15.60
N LEU A 300 12.16 -9.86 14.98
CA LEU A 300 12.60 -9.25 13.74
C LEU A 300 13.95 -8.54 13.90
N SER A 301 14.16 -7.87 15.03
CA SER A 301 15.44 -7.22 15.34
C SER A 301 16.60 -8.22 15.38
N ARG A 302 16.43 -9.37 16.04
CA ARG A 302 17.45 -10.44 16.07
C ARG A 302 17.67 -11.05 14.69
N ALA A 303 16.61 -11.31 13.93
CA ALA A 303 16.72 -11.88 12.59
C ALA A 303 17.49 -10.96 11.63
N VAL A 304 17.17 -9.67 11.61
CA VAL A 304 17.90 -8.67 10.80
C VAL A 304 19.33 -8.53 11.30
N ALA A 305 19.56 -8.46 12.62
CA ALA A 305 20.89 -8.32 13.18
C ALA A 305 21.80 -9.51 12.84
N GLY A 306 21.29 -10.74 12.93
CA GLY A 306 22.01 -11.96 12.53
C GLY A 306 22.36 -11.96 11.05
N ALA A 307 21.42 -11.57 10.19
CA ALA A 307 21.68 -11.47 8.76
C ALA A 307 22.69 -10.36 8.40
N VAL A 308 22.67 -9.23 9.12
CA VAL A 308 23.68 -8.17 9.00
C VAL A 308 25.05 -8.65 9.47
N ARG A 309 25.13 -9.39 10.58
CA ARG A 309 26.38 -10.03 11.03
C ARG A 309 26.97 -10.92 9.94
N ASP A 310 26.17 -11.82 9.37
CA ASP A 310 26.66 -12.75 8.35
C ASP A 310 27.25 -12.01 7.14
N ARG A 311 26.69 -10.85 6.82
CA ARG A 311 27.15 -9.98 5.75
C ARG A 311 28.39 -9.16 6.14
N LEU A 312 28.50 -8.72 7.39
CA LEU A 312 29.69 -8.06 7.96
C LEU A 312 30.90 -9.00 8.07
N ALA A 313 30.69 -10.31 8.11
CA ALA A 313 31.75 -11.31 8.12
C ALA A 313 32.39 -11.52 6.73
N ALA A 314 31.72 -11.11 5.65
CA ALA A 314 32.22 -11.25 4.28
C ALA A 314 33.23 -10.15 3.93
N LYS A 315 34.31 -10.50 3.22
CA LYS A 315 35.37 -9.54 2.85
C LYS A 315 34.86 -8.36 2.01
N GLU A 316 33.79 -8.60 1.26
CA GLU A 316 33.10 -7.64 0.41
C GLU A 316 32.37 -6.55 1.21
N ALA A 317 32.15 -6.73 2.52
CA ALA A 317 31.44 -5.79 3.39
C ALA A 317 32.00 -4.36 3.32
N VAL A 318 33.33 -4.22 3.13
CA VAL A 318 34.01 -2.92 3.04
C VAL A 318 33.44 -2.03 1.93
N TYR A 319 33.06 -2.65 0.81
CA TYR A 319 32.56 -1.97 -0.39
C TYR A 319 31.04 -2.07 -0.56
N ASP A 320 30.36 -2.75 0.37
CA ASP A 320 28.93 -3.01 0.27
C ASP A 320 28.11 -1.77 0.67
N THR A 321 27.69 -0.99 -0.33
CA THR A 321 26.84 0.19 -0.12
C THR A 321 25.46 -0.16 0.43
N PHE A 322 24.93 -1.33 0.08
CA PHE A 322 23.65 -1.82 0.56
C PHE A 322 23.71 -2.16 2.06
N LEU A 323 24.78 -2.83 2.50
CA LEU A 323 25.02 -3.09 3.92
C LEU A 323 25.05 -1.79 4.75
N ARG A 324 25.68 -0.73 4.23
CA ARG A 324 25.72 0.58 4.91
C ARG A 324 24.33 1.19 5.10
N GLN A 325 23.45 1.05 4.11
CA GLN A 325 22.07 1.51 4.18
C GLN A 325 21.26 0.70 5.20
N ILE A 326 21.39 -0.64 5.17
CA ILE A 326 20.69 -1.51 6.12
C ILE A 326 21.17 -1.27 7.56
N LEU A 327 22.46 -1.01 7.80
CA LEU A 327 22.97 -0.66 9.14
C LEU A 327 22.29 0.60 9.69
N ARG A 328 22.21 1.67 8.87
CA ARG A 328 21.58 2.93 9.26
C ARG A 328 20.08 2.78 9.52
N LEU A 329 19.39 2.03 8.65
CA LEU A 329 17.99 1.71 8.84
C LEU A 329 17.80 0.90 10.13
N SER A 330 18.55 -0.16 10.33
CA SER A 330 18.46 -1.03 11.50
C SER A 330 18.69 -0.27 12.81
N ALA A 331 19.65 0.66 12.83
CA ALA A 331 19.96 1.48 14.00
C ALA A 331 18.74 2.24 14.55
N VAL A 332 17.87 2.75 13.66
CA VAL A 332 16.66 3.50 14.05
C VAL A 332 15.42 2.62 14.22
N ARG A 333 15.49 1.34 13.81
CA ARG A 333 14.33 0.43 13.85
C ARG A 333 14.42 -0.65 14.91
N ILE A 334 15.60 -1.20 15.20
CA ILE A 334 15.81 -2.30 16.16
C ILE A 334 15.14 -2.01 17.52
N ASP A 335 14.58 -3.05 18.13
CA ASP A 335 14.07 -3.04 19.49
C ASP A 335 15.22 -2.73 20.47
N PRO A 336 15.13 -1.64 21.26
CA PRO A 336 16.23 -1.27 22.14
C PRO A 336 16.52 -2.27 23.28
N SER A 337 15.61 -3.21 23.58
CA SER A 337 15.86 -4.29 24.55
C SER A 337 16.97 -5.26 24.11
N VAL A 338 17.19 -5.44 22.80
CA VAL A 338 18.19 -6.36 22.25
C VAL A 338 19.54 -5.69 21.96
N THR A 339 19.75 -4.44 22.39
CA THR A 339 20.96 -3.64 22.11
C THR A 339 22.27 -4.39 22.33
N GLU A 340 22.45 -5.03 23.50
CA GLU A 340 23.71 -5.70 23.85
C GLU A 340 23.93 -7.00 23.07
N GLU A 341 22.85 -7.67 22.65
CA GLU A 341 22.91 -8.83 21.77
C GLU A 341 23.34 -8.42 20.36
N VAL A 342 22.68 -7.39 19.81
CA VAL A 342 23.00 -6.83 18.48
C VAL A 342 24.43 -6.30 18.43
N GLY A 343 24.86 -5.58 19.47
CA GLY A 343 26.23 -5.07 19.57
C GLY A 343 27.26 -6.19 19.45
N ARG A 344 27.07 -7.28 20.21
CA ARG A 344 27.96 -8.46 20.13
C ARG A 344 27.96 -9.10 18.76
N MET A 345 26.78 -9.31 18.16
CA MET A 345 26.65 -9.90 16.82
C MET A 345 27.39 -9.08 15.77
N TRP A 346 27.18 -7.76 15.75
CA TRP A 346 27.79 -6.92 14.72
C TRP A 346 29.29 -6.76 14.86
N THR A 347 29.84 -6.88 16.07
CA THR A 347 31.29 -6.74 16.33
C THR A 347 32.06 -8.05 16.33
N GLU A 348 31.43 -9.18 15.98
CA GLU A 348 32.01 -10.52 16.13
C GLU A 348 33.24 -10.76 15.22
N SER A 349 33.26 -10.20 14.01
CA SER A 349 34.33 -10.43 13.04
C SER A 349 34.78 -9.12 12.39
N GLN A 350 35.87 -8.52 12.89
CA GLN A 350 36.35 -7.20 12.48
C GLN A 350 37.64 -7.22 11.66
N ASP A 351 38.26 -8.39 11.48
CA ASP A 351 39.65 -8.54 10.98
C ASP A 351 39.92 -7.90 9.60
N HIS A 352 38.88 -7.69 8.81
CA HIS A 352 38.97 -7.17 7.43
C HIS A 352 38.29 -5.81 7.25
N TRP A 353 37.82 -5.18 8.33
CA TRP A 353 37.09 -3.92 8.23
C TRP A 353 38.00 -2.75 7.91
N SER A 354 37.49 -1.80 7.12
CA SER A 354 38.07 -0.47 7.04
C SER A 354 37.67 0.38 8.25
N ALA A 355 38.45 1.41 8.57
CA ALA A 355 38.11 2.36 9.63
C ALA A 355 36.68 2.93 9.46
N ASN A 356 36.32 3.31 8.24
CA ASN A 356 35.00 3.85 7.90
C ASN A 356 33.84 2.84 8.08
N LEU A 357 34.10 1.54 7.92
CA LEU A 357 33.08 0.51 8.18
C LEU A 357 32.93 0.30 9.69
N GLY A 358 34.05 0.21 10.41
CA GLY A 358 34.04 0.06 11.88
C GLY A 358 33.34 1.22 12.58
N GLU A 359 33.65 2.47 12.20
CA GLU A 359 32.98 3.67 12.72
C GLU A 359 31.47 3.61 12.48
N LEU A 360 31.03 3.27 11.26
CA LEU A 360 29.61 3.15 10.93
C LEU A 360 28.90 2.10 11.80
N VAL A 361 29.53 0.94 12.03
CA VAL A 361 28.94 -0.10 12.88
C VAL A 361 28.86 0.37 14.33
N HIS A 362 29.89 1.01 14.85
CA HIS A 362 29.89 1.58 16.20
C HIS A 362 28.83 2.68 16.37
N ASP A 363 28.67 3.57 15.39
CA ASP A 363 27.64 4.61 15.39
C ASP A 363 26.23 4.01 15.35
N ALA A 364 26.02 2.95 14.55
CA ALA A 364 24.76 2.23 14.50
C ALA A 364 24.41 1.61 15.86
N ILE A 365 25.36 0.94 16.51
CA ILE A 365 25.19 0.38 17.86
C ILE A 365 24.92 1.50 18.87
N GLY A 366 25.68 2.60 18.79
CA GLY A 366 25.51 3.78 19.63
C GLY A 366 24.12 4.40 19.52
N THR A 367 23.56 4.43 18.31
CA THR A 367 22.19 4.89 18.06
C THR A 367 21.14 3.99 18.72
N VAL A 368 21.28 2.66 18.63
CA VAL A 368 20.36 1.73 19.31
C VAL A 368 20.46 1.90 20.83
N ARG A 369 21.68 2.03 21.37
CA ARG A 369 21.94 2.24 22.80
C ARG A 369 21.35 3.56 23.30
N LEU A 370 21.54 4.65 22.55
CA LEU A 370 20.96 5.95 22.86
C LEU A 370 19.42 5.85 22.93
N ARG A 371 18.78 5.19 21.96
CA ARG A 371 17.32 4.96 21.96
C ARG A 371 16.87 4.18 23.20
N ARG A 372 17.61 3.16 23.60
CA ARG A 372 17.33 2.37 24.83
C ARG A 372 17.36 3.27 26.07
N ASP A 373 18.43 4.04 26.21
CA ASP A 373 18.66 4.87 27.40
C ASP A 373 17.62 6.01 27.48
N MET A 374 17.24 6.59 26.33
CA MET A 374 16.13 7.56 26.23
C MET A 374 14.79 6.96 26.68
N LEU A 375 14.45 5.75 26.21
CA LEU A 375 13.21 5.08 26.63
C LEU A 375 13.20 4.71 28.11
N ALA A 376 14.35 4.32 28.67
CA ALA A 376 14.49 4.08 30.10
C ALA A 376 14.30 5.37 30.92
N ALA A 377 14.90 6.48 30.48
CA ALA A 377 14.72 7.78 31.12
C ALA A 377 13.26 8.24 31.10
N LEU A 378 12.55 8.08 29.97
CA LEU A 378 11.13 8.42 29.85
C LEU A 378 10.23 7.59 30.77
N LYS A 379 10.53 6.30 30.95
CA LYS A 379 9.78 5.42 31.88
C LYS A 379 10.03 5.76 33.36
N ASN A 380 11.20 6.30 33.67
CA ASN A 380 11.62 6.64 35.03
C ASN A 380 11.32 8.10 35.41
N SER A 381 10.80 8.91 34.49
CA SER A 381 10.31 10.27 34.79
C SER A 381 8.99 10.19 35.57
N PRO A 382 8.88 10.81 36.75
CA PRO A 382 7.60 10.94 37.43
C PRO A 382 6.61 11.69 36.54
N ALA A 383 5.37 11.21 36.45
CA ALA A 383 4.28 11.96 35.81
C ALA A 383 4.16 13.31 36.53
N GLN A 384 4.44 14.40 35.81
CA GLN A 384 4.25 15.77 36.30
C GLN A 384 2.79 16.18 36.22
#